data_AF-A0A7V2H7A0-F1
#
_entry.id   AF-A0A7V2H7A0-F1
#
_cell.length_a   1.000
_cell.length_b   1.000
_cell.length_c   1.000
_cell.angle_alpha   90.00
_cell.angle_beta   90.00
_cell.angle_gamma   90.00
#
_symmetry.space_group_name_H-M   'P 1'
#
loop_
_entity.id
_entity.type
_entity.pdbx_description
1 polymer ?
#
loop_
_entity_poly.entity_id
_entity_poly.type
_entity_poly.pdbx_seq_one_letter_code
_entity_poly.pdbx_strand_id
1 'polypeptide(L)'
;RNGRSLTGWWWIDVALARTLHVLPQAWQQVFTRTAQARTIRKSGLFDDAWYLKRNPDVAASGMNPLLHYISYGAWERRNPHPLFDTDWYLMTYPDAAGQGLTPLAHFVRVGAARGYDPNPLFHTSWYVAQNADVAGSQLNPLRHYIEHAAEEGRDPNPLFASAWYLKENPDVAAAGENPLAHYIQHGISEKRDPHPLFDTEWYLNQYEEVVESGLDPLEHYLTVGALKGCRPGPAIRAGRRTSRPERKPETDVARPGAGRPETIEADDVSPATPSPLDVRQWRMSLGDRLLPPSRSVGPIGVFVHLFYDDLAPEIAASLLAIPFDFQVYVSTNNSRKKATIEAAFARHGLKPVVKVMRNRGWDIAPFVLGFAEEIRKHEICLKVHGKQSRLGAEKIGGRWRKHLLSGLLGNPRNVSYVVRAFSSHPQLGIVMLRHWHGVPRRSRAIGANYLPMQTVLARLGLSISPDQSIEFPSGSMFWFRSAALAPLLDLGLTWSDFDSCRSHNVDATIAHGLERSMLIFAAKAGYRWAYLPRRWALGWARQQRGPEAA
;
A
#
# COMPACT_ATOMS: atom_id res chain seq x y z
N ARG A 1 -4.87 -42.23 -35.71
CA ARG A 1 -5.83 -41.66 -36.68
C ARG A 1 -7.07 -41.23 -35.90
N ASN A 2 -7.51 -39.99 -35.73
CA ASN A 2 -7.10 -38.63 -36.09
C ASN A 2 -7.60 -37.79 -34.90
N GLY A 3 -6.77 -36.96 -34.26
CA GLY A 3 -6.76 -35.53 -34.57
C GLY A 3 -8.09 -34.84 -34.25
N ARG A 4 -8.37 -34.57 -32.97
CA ARG A 4 -9.32 -33.51 -32.59
C ARG A 4 -8.58 -32.50 -31.72
N SER A 5 -8.32 -31.35 -32.33
CA SER A 5 -7.67 -30.18 -31.76
C SER A 5 -8.43 -29.62 -30.56
N LEU A 6 -7.69 -28.98 -29.65
CA LEU A 6 -8.13 -28.21 -28.48
C LEU A 6 -8.99 -26.96 -28.81
N THR A 7 -9.71 -26.95 -29.93
CA THR A 7 -10.61 -25.86 -30.34
C THR A 7 -12.02 -26.01 -29.80
N GLY A 8 -12.38 -27.15 -29.19
CA GLY A 8 -13.73 -27.41 -28.65
C GLY A 8 -14.03 -26.73 -27.31
N TRP A 9 -13.01 -26.36 -26.52
CA TRP A 9 -13.19 -25.83 -25.16
C TRP A 9 -13.36 -24.31 -25.12
N TRP A 10 -12.84 -23.60 -26.13
CA TRP A 10 -13.13 -22.18 -26.32
C TRP A 10 -14.63 -21.92 -26.57
N TRP A 11 -15.34 -22.85 -27.20
CA TRP A 11 -16.77 -22.68 -27.50
C TRP A 11 -17.68 -22.87 -26.29
N ILE A 12 -17.32 -23.73 -25.32
CA ILE A 12 -18.14 -23.93 -24.11
C ILE A 12 -18.00 -22.74 -23.16
N ASP A 13 -16.79 -22.17 -23.01
CA ASP A 13 -16.58 -20.97 -22.18
C ASP A 13 -17.07 -19.67 -22.86
N VAL A 14 -17.00 -19.56 -24.19
CA VAL A 14 -17.59 -18.42 -24.94
C VAL A 14 -19.13 -18.52 -24.99
N ALA A 15 -19.71 -19.72 -25.04
CA ALA A 15 -21.16 -19.90 -24.95
C ALA A 15 -21.71 -19.55 -23.55
N LEU A 16 -20.97 -19.90 -22.49
CA LEU A 16 -21.32 -19.50 -21.12
C LEU A 16 -21.15 -17.99 -20.90
N ALA A 17 -20.07 -17.39 -21.41
CA ALA A 17 -19.84 -15.95 -21.37
C ALA A 17 -20.92 -15.16 -22.13
N ARG A 18 -21.40 -15.67 -23.28
CA ARG A 18 -22.48 -15.02 -24.06
C ARG A 18 -23.86 -15.10 -23.42
N THR A 19 -24.10 -16.04 -22.50
CA THR A 19 -25.39 -16.21 -21.81
C THR A 19 -25.41 -15.65 -20.39
N LEU A 20 -24.26 -15.47 -19.74
CA LEU A 20 -24.16 -14.93 -18.37
C LEU A 20 -24.85 -13.57 -18.21
N HIS A 21 -24.70 -12.67 -19.19
CA HIS A 21 -25.27 -11.31 -19.17
C HIS A 21 -26.81 -11.27 -19.18
N VAL A 22 -27.46 -12.38 -19.56
CA VAL A 22 -28.92 -12.52 -19.69
C VAL A 22 -29.54 -13.14 -18.44
N LEU A 23 -28.71 -13.71 -17.55
CA LEU A 23 -29.16 -14.29 -16.28
C LEU A 23 -29.29 -13.22 -15.19
N PRO A 24 -30.22 -13.37 -14.24
CA PRO A 24 -30.30 -12.50 -13.07
C PRO A 24 -28.97 -12.49 -12.30
N GLN A 25 -28.61 -11.33 -11.73
CA GLN A 25 -27.30 -11.09 -11.11
C GLN A 25 -26.93 -12.12 -10.03
N ALA A 26 -27.93 -12.68 -9.33
CA ALA A 26 -27.74 -13.77 -8.34
C ALA A 26 -27.19 -15.06 -8.98
N TRP A 27 -27.64 -15.42 -10.18
CA TRP A 27 -27.18 -16.61 -10.91
C TRP A 27 -25.78 -16.41 -11.49
N GLN A 28 -25.46 -15.21 -11.99
CA GLN A 28 -24.12 -14.87 -12.45
C GLN A 28 -23.07 -15.06 -11.34
N GLN A 29 -23.39 -14.64 -10.10
CA GLN A 29 -22.51 -14.82 -8.95
C GLN A 29 -22.32 -16.30 -8.58
N VAL A 30 -23.37 -17.12 -8.65
CA VAL A 30 -23.29 -18.56 -8.37
C VAL A 30 -22.43 -19.31 -9.40
N PHE A 31 -22.58 -19.02 -10.70
CA PHE A 31 -21.77 -19.64 -11.75
C PHE A 31 -20.29 -19.24 -11.64
N THR A 32 -20.03 -17.95 -11.37
CA THR A 32 -18.66 -17.42 -11.24
C THR A 32 -17.93 -18.00 -10.01
N ARG A 33 -18.64 -18.24 -8.90
CA ARG A 33 -18.08 -18.91 -7.72
C ARG A 33 -17.76 -20.37 -7.97
N THR A 34 -18.67 -21.11 -8.62
CA THR A 34 -18.48 -22.53 -8.92
C THR A 34 -17.31 -22.78 -9.87
N ALA A 35 -17.15 -21.94 -10.90
CA ALA A 35 -16.03 -22.02 -11.84
C ALA A 35 -14.68 -21.76 -11.16
N GLN A 36 -14.61 -20.76 -10.28
CA GLN A 36 -13.41 -20.46 -9.49
C GLN A 36 -13.08 -21.57 -8.50
N ALA A 37 -14.08 -22.10 -7.80
CA ALA A 37 -13.88 -23.22 -6.86
C ALA A 37 -13.27 -24.43 -7.56
N ARG A 38 -13.78 -24.79 -8.75
CA ARG A 38 -13.20 -25.88 -9.54
C ARG A 38 -11.76 -25.59 -9.96
N THR A 39 -11.48 -24.36 -10.41
CA THR A 39 -10.14 -23.94 -10.85
C THR A 39 -9.14 -24.03 -9.72
N ILE A 40 -9.47 -23.43 -8.57
CA ILE A 40 -8.62 -23.43 -7.38
C ILE A 40 -8.41 -24.87 -6.87
N ARG A 41 -9.49 -25.65 -6.76
CA ARG A 41 -9.40 -27.03 -6.26
C ARG A 41 -8.48 -27.89 -7.13
N LYS A 42 -8.59 -27.79 -8.46
CA LYS A 42 -7.74 -28.53 -9.39
C LYS A 42 -6.27 -28.10 -9.36
N SER A 43 -6.00 -26.84 -9.02
CA SER A 43 -4.62 -26.35 -8.90
C SER A 43 -3.86 -26.96 -7.71
N GLY A 44 -4.58 -27.45 -6.70
CA GLY A 44 -3.97 -27.94 -5.47
C GLY A 44 -3.29 -26.85 -4.62
N LEU A 45 -3.59 -25.57 -4.86
CA LEU A 45 -3.01 -24.42 -4.15
C LEU A 45 -3.91 -23.84 -3.05
N PHE A 46 -4.96 -24.57 -2.66
CA PHE A 46 -5.79 -24.24 -1.51
C PHE A 46 -5.74 -25.40 -0.53
N ASP A 47 -5.28 -25.13 0.69
CA ASP A 47 -5.18 -26.13 1.75
C ASP A 47 -6.32 -25.93 2.75
N ASP A 48 -7.32 -26.80 2.71
CA ASP A 48 -8.49 -26.73 3.58
C ASP A 48 -8.11 -26.84 5.07
N ALA A 49 -7.20 -27.76 5.41
CA ALA A 49 -6.85 -28.05 6.79
C ALA A 49 -6.07 -26.88 7.39
N TRP A 50 -5.08 -26.37 6.65
CA TRP A 50 -4.34 -25.19 7.05
C TRP A 50 -5.23 -23.95 7.13
N TYR A 51 -6.10 -23.74 6.14
CA TYR A 51 -7.02 -22.61 6.13
C TYR A 51 -7.95 -22.62 7.34
N LEU A 52 -8.53 -23.76 7.70
CA LEU A 52 -9.38 -23.89 8.88
C LEU A 52 -8.60 -23.71 10.19
N LYS A 53 -7.39 -24.29 10.29
CA LYS A 53 -6.51 -24.12 11.46
C LYS A 53 -6.14 -22.64 11.68
N ARG A 54 -5.89 -21.90 10.60
CA ARG A 54 -5.55 -20.46 10.66
C ARG A 54 -6.76 -19.57 10.94
N ASN A 55 -7.97 -20.05 10.65
CA ASN A 55 -9.22 -19.31 10.72
C ASN A 55 -10.27 -20.05 11.59
N PRO A 56 -10.11 -20.05 12.93
CA PRO A 56 -11.01 -20.79 13.83
C PRO A 56 -12.47 -20.33 13.77
N ASP A 57 -12.73 -19.07 13.39
CA ASP A 57 -14.06 -18.52 13.15
C ASP A 57 -14.76 -19.21 11.98
N VAL A 58 -14.01 -19.52 10.91
CA VAL A 58 -14.52 -20.27 9.75
C VAL A 58 -14.77 -21.73 10.13
N ALA A 59 -13.85 -22.33 10.90
CA ALA A 59 -14.04 -23.70 11.41
C ALA A 59 -15.30 -23.80 12.28
N ALA A 60 -15.53 -22.85 13.18
CA ALA A 60 -16.72 -22.80 14.03
C ALA A 60 -18.02 -22.58 13.23
N SER A 61 -17.96 -21.88 12.09
CA SER A 61 -19.13 -21.64 11.24
C SER A 61 -19.65 -22.88 10.51
N GLY A 62 -18.82 -23.93 10.38
CA GLY A 62 -19.13 -25.12 9.56
C GLY A 62 -19.20 -24.86 8.05
N MET A 63 -18.87 -23.65 7.59
CA MET A 63 -18.85 -23.32 6.17
C MET A 63 -17.72 -24.08 5.45
N ASN A 64 -17.96 -24.53 4.21
CA ASN A 64 -16.90 -25.07 3.37
C ASN A 64 -15.76 -24.04 3.20
N PRO A 65 -14.49 -24.36 3.54
CA PRO A 65 -13.41 -23.38 3.61
C PRO A 65 -13.07 -22.76 2.25
N LEU A 66 -13.12 -23.52 1.16
CA LEU A 66 -12.88 -22.99 -0.18
C LEU A 66 -13.99 -22.02 -0.62
N LEU A 67 -15.26 -22.38 -0.35
CA LEU A 67 -16.39 -21.47 -0.64
C LEU A 67 -16.34 -20.22 0.24
N HIS A 68 -15.93 -20.36 1.50
CA HIS A 68 -15.69 -19.23 2.39
C HIS A 68 -14.59 -18.33 1.82
N TYR A 69 -13.44 -18.88 1.42
CA TYR A 69 -12.35 -18.11 0.83
C TYR A 69 -12.81 -17.34 -0.42
N ILE A 70 -13.53 -17.99 -1.33
CA ILE A 70 -13.99 -17.35 -2.57
C ILE A 70 -15.01 -16.24 -2.30
N SER A 71 -15.90 -16.47 -1.33
CA SER A 71 -16.99 -15.54 -1.04
C SER A 71 -16.55 -14.36 -0.17
N TYR A 72 -15.61 -14.59 0.74
CA TYR A 72 -15.21 -13.63 1.79
C TYR A 72 -13.70 -13.59 1.99
N GLY A 73 -13.07 -14.74 2.25
CA GLY A 73 -11.68 -14.80 2.75
C GLY A 73 -10.64 -14.11 1.87
N ALA A 74 -10.75 -14.24 0.55
CA ALA A 74 -9.89 -13.54 -0.41
C ALA A 74 -9.94 -12.01 -0.24
N TRP A 75 -11.13 -11.46 0.02
CA TRP A 75 -11.37 -10.02 0.16
C TRP A 75 -11.17 -9.52 1.59
N GLU A 76 -11.14 -10.45 2.56
CA GLU A 76 -10.68 -10.25 3.94
C GLU A 76 -9.16 -10.41 4.09
N ARG A 77 -8.42 -10.56 2.97
CA ARG A 77 -6.97 -10.72 2.95
C ARG A 77 -6.48 -11.97 3.68
N ARG A 78 -7.31 -13.02 3.77
CA ARG A 78 -6.90 -14.32 4.32
C ARG A 78 -6.06 -15.07 3.30
N ASN A 79 -4.99 -15.71 3.73
CA ASN A 79 -4.15 -16.53 2.87
C ASN A 79 -4.84 -17.89 2.66
N PRO A 80 -4.83 -18.45 1.43
CA PRO A 80 -5.37 -19.78 1.13
C PRO A 80 -4.36 -20.92 1.37
N HIS A 81 -3.08 -20.59 1.50
CA HIS A 81 -1.95 -21.50 1.65
C HIS A 81 -0.76 -20.74 2.28
N PRO A 82 0.15 -21.40 3.04
CA PRO A 82 1.35 -20.74 3.58
C PRO A 82 2.20 -20.02 2.54
N LEU A 83 2.28 -20.60 1.34
CA LEU A 83 3.08 -20.09 0.21
C LEU A 83 2.31 -19.15 -0.74
N PHE A 84 1.12 -18.70 -0.38
CA PHE A 84 0.39 -17.69 -1.14
C PHE A 84 -0.06 -16.56 -0.22
N ASP A 85 0.49 -15.38 -0.44
CA ASP A 85 0.15 -14.19 0.33
C ASP A 85 -0.91 -13.38 -0.43
N THR A 86 -2.16 -13.47 0.01
CA THR A 86 -3.30 -12.79 -0.62
C THR A 86 -3.14 -11.27 -0.60
N ASP A 87 -2.67 -10.71 0.51
CA ASP A 87 -2.56 -9.26 0.66
C ASP A 87 -1.43 -8.72 -0.21
N TRP A 88 -0.26 -9.34 -0.10
CA TRP A 88 0.92 -9.00 -0.90
C TRP A 88 0.68 -9.19 -2.39
N TYR A 89 0.01 -10.28 -2.80
CA TYR A 89 -0.28 -10.56 -4.20
C TYR A 89 -1.20 -9.48 -4.80
N LEU A 90 -2.26 -9.08 -4.07
CA LEU A 90 -3.16 -8.01 -4.50
C LEU A 90 -2.46 -6.64 -4.53
N MET A 91 -1.54 -6.38 -3.60
CA MET A 91 -0.73 -5.17 -3.59
C MET A 91 0.28 -5.12 -4.74
N THR A 92 0.82 -6.28 -5.13
CA THR A 92 1.84 -6.40 -6.17
C THR A 92 1.25 -6.44 -7.57
N TYR A 93 0.09 -7.07 -7.74
CA TYR A 93 -0.59 -7.25 -9.03
C TYR A 93 -2.02 -6.68 -9.00
N PRO A 94 -2.20 -5.35 -9.12
CA PRO A 94 -3.51 -4.72 -9.03
C PRO A 94 -4.49 -5.16 -10.13
N ASP A 95 -4.00 -5.63 -11.28
CA ASP A 95 -4.80 -6.21 -12.35
C ASP A 95 -5.54 -7.49 -11.94
N ALA A 96 -5.09 -8.15 -10.87
CA ALA A 96 -5.78 -9.30 -10.28
C ALA A 96 -7.12 -8.92 -9.63
N ALA A 97 -7.26 -7.69 -9.12
CA ALA A 97 -8.47 -7.24 -8.44
C ALA A 97 -9.64 -6.91 -9.39
N GLY A 98 -9.34 -6.61 -10.67
CA GLY A 98 -10.31 -6.09 -11.64
C GLY A 98 -11.05 -7.14 -12.47
N GLN A 99 -10.71 -8.43 -12.36
CA GLN A 99 -11.18 -9.47 -13.29
C GLN A 99 -12.33 -10.34 -12.74
N GLY A 100 -12.88 -10.02 -11.57
CA GLY A 100 -13.90 -10.84 -10.91
C GLY A 100 -13.39 -12.22 -10.44
N LEU A 101 -12.06 -12.41 -10.43
CA LEU A 101 -11.38 -13.57 -9.89
C LEU A 101 -10.85 -13.26 -8.50
N THR A 102 -10.84 -14.26 -7.62
CA THR A 102 -10.06 -14.18 -6.37
C THR A 102 -8.56 -14.16 -6.70
N PRO A 103 -7.72 -13.66 -5.79
CA PRO A 103 -6.27 -13.57 -6.03
C PRO A 103 -5.64 -14.92 -6.38
N LEU A 104 -6.01 -15.98 -5.66
CA LEU A 104 -5.53 -17.32 -5.98
C LEU A 104 -6.05 -17.83 -7.34
N ALA A 105 -7.33 -17.61 -7.67
CA ALA A 105 -7.86 -18.00 -8.98
C ALA A 105 -7.18 -17.23 -10.12
N HIS A 106 -6.89 -15.95 -9.91
CA HIS A 106 -6.13 -15.14 -10.85
C HIS A 106 -4.70 -15.65 -11.02
N PHE A 107 -4.00 -15.94 -9.93
CA PHE A 107 -2.65 -16.51 -9.99
C PHE A 107 -2.62 -17.82 -10.80
N VAL A 108 -3.55 -18.74 -10.52
CA VAL A 108 -3.64 -20.02 -11.22
C VAL A 108 -3.90 -19.83 -12.72
N ARG A 109 -4.79 -18.91 -13.11
CA ARG A 109 -5.23 -18.77 -14.50
C ARG A 109 -4.35 -17.86 -15.35
N VAL A 110 -3.74 -16.85 -14.73
CA VAL A 110 -3.10 -15.73 -15.42
C VAL A 110 -1.73 -15.45 -14.82
N GLY A 111 -1.66 -15.26 -13.50
CA GLY A 111 -0.47 -14.76 -12.83
C GLY A 111 0.76 -15.64 -13.05
N ALA A 112 0.63 -16.95 -12.81
CA ALA A 112 1.74 -17.90 -12.98
C ALA A 112 2.31 -17.88 -14.41
N ALA A 113 1.44 -17.82 -15.43
CA ALA A 113 1.86 -17.75 -16.83
C ALA A 113 2.53 -16.41 -17.19
N ARG A 114 2.20 -15.33 -16.48
CA ARG A 114 2.86 -14.01 -16.60
C ARG A 114 4.12 -13.88 -15.76
N GLY A 115 4.51 -14.95 -15.05
CA GLY A 115 5.65 -14.91 -14.14
C GLY A 115 5.41 -14.08 -12.87
N TYR A 116 4.15 -13.87 -12.49
CA TYR A 116 3.80 -13.21 -11.22
C TYR A 116 4.18 -14.12 -10.06
N ASP A 117 4.67 -13.52 -8.99
CA ASP A 117 5.10 -14.19 -7.77
C ASP A 117 3.89 -14.37 -6.83
N PRO A 118 3.74 -15.49 -6.11
CA PRO A 118 2.64 -15.71 -5.18
C PRO A 118 2.89 -15.12 -3.78
N ASN A 119 4.15 -14.82 -3.46
CA ASN A 119 4.61 -14.21 -2.21
C ASN A 119 6.02 -13.61 -2.43
N PRO A 120 6.58 -12.83 -1.48
CA PRO A 120 7.89 -12.18 -1.65
C PRO A 120 9.10 -13.12 -1.77
N LEU A 121 8.96 -14.38 -1.35
CA LEU A 121 10.06 -15.36 -1.25
C LEU A 121 9.98 -16.46 -2.31
N PHE A 122 9.00 -16.42 -3.21
CA PHE A 122 8.91 -17.34 -4.35
C PHE A 122 8.95 -16.54 -5.66
N HIS A 123 10.05 -16.67 -6.41
CA HIS A 123 10.23 -15.97 -7.67
C HIS A 123 9.83 -16.87 -8.85
N THR A 124 8.61 -16.71 -9.37
CA THR A 124 8.03 -17.59 -10.40
C THR A 124 8.88 -17.63 -11.67
N SER A 125 9.30 -16.48 -12.18
CA SER A 125 10.10 -16.41 -13.42
C SER A 125 11.48 -17.05 -13.25
N TRP A 126 12.09 -16.85 -12.09
CA TRP A 126 13.39 -17.46 -11.77
C TRP A 126 13.25 -18.98 -11.59
N TYR A 127 12.21 -19.42 -10.87
CA TYR A 127 11.91 -20.83 -10.66
C TYR A 127 11.73 -21.58 -11.98
N VAL A 128 10.91 -21.04 -12.89
CA VAL A 128 10.71 -21.66 -14.22
C VAL A 128 12.03 -21.71 -15.00
N ALA A 129 12.86 -20.68 -14.92
CA ALA A 129 14.16 -20.67 -15.61
C ALA A 129 15.16 -21.70 -15.06
N GLN A 130 15.08 -22.05 -13.77
CA GLN A 130 15.95 -23.07 -13.17
C GLN A 130 15.43 -24.50 -13.36
N ASN A 131 14.14 -24.68 -13.64
CA ASN A 131 13.48 -25.99 -13.67
C ASN A 131 12.91 -26.25 -15.08
N ALA A 132 13.70 -26.87 -15.96
CA ALA A 132 13.37 -27.10 -17.37
C ALA A 132 12.14 -28.02 -17.58
N ASP A 133 11.86 -28.90 -16.61
CA ASP A 133 10.67 -29.74 -16.49
C ASP A 133 9.38 -28.93 -16.24
N VAL A 134 9.51 -27.76 -15.61
CA VAL A 134 8.44 -26.78 -15.47
C VAL A 134 8.33 -25.90 -16.72
N ALA A 135 9.48 -25.57 -17.33
CA ALA A 135 9.53 -24.76 -18.54
C ALA A 135 8.88 -25.48 -19.74
N GLY A 136 7.64 -25.06 -20.08
CA GLY A 136 6.88 -25.63 -21.19
C GLY A 136 5.91 -26.73 -20.80
N SER A 137 5.86 -27.14 -19.52
CA SER A 137 4.75 -27.92 -19.00
C SER A 137 3.57 -27.00 -18.66
N GLN A 138 2.34 -27.53 -18.68
CA GLN A 138 1.15 -26.78 -18.22
C GLN A 138 1.02 -26.79 -16.68
N LEU A 139 2.10 -27.15 -15.96
CA LEU A 139 2.11 -27.22 -14.50
C LEU A 139 2.27 -25.82 -13.90
N ASN A 140 1.55 -25.57 -12.80
CA ASN A 140 1.71 -24.33 -12.06
C ASN A 140 3.05 -24.37 -11.28
N PRO A 141 3.93 -23.37 -11.42
CA PRO A 141 5.25 -23.37 -10.78
C PRO A 141 5.22 -23.49 -9.26
N LEU A 142 4.25 -22.84 -8.60
CA LEU A 142 4.10 -22.94 -7.15
C LEU A 142 3.62 -24.34 -6.74
N ARG A 143 2.75 -24.97 -7.53
CA ARG A 143 2.28 -26.34 -7.26
C ARG A 143 3.43 -27.33 -7.38
N HIS A 144 4.22 -27.21 -8.45
CA HIS A 144 5.41 -28.03 -8.65
C HIS A 144 6.39 -27.88 -7.48
N TYR A 145 6.64 -26.65 -7.02
CA TYR A 145 7.46 -26.43 -5.85
C TYR A 145 6.92 -27.09 -4.58
N ILE A 146 5.61 -26.98 -4.33
CA ILE A 146 4.99 -27.61 -3.15
C ILE A 146 5.22 -29.13 -3.14
N GLU A 147 5.12 -29.78 -4.31
CA GLU A 147 5.25 -31.24 -4.46
C GLU A 147 6.70 -31.72 -4.44
N HIS A 148 7.64 -30.98 -5.06
CA HIS A 148 8.98 -31.48 -5.35
C HIS A 148 10.10 -30.82 -4.52
N ALA A 149 9.85 -29.71 -3.81
CA ALA A 149 10.92 -28.96 -3.13
C ALA A 149 11.67 -29.77 -2.08
N ALA A 150 10.97 -30.61 -1.31
CA ALA A 150 11.59 -31.36 -0.21
C ALA A 150 12.42 -32.56 -0.71
N GLU A 151 11.94 -33.27 -1.72
CA GLU A 151 12.57 -34.50 -2.24
C GLU A 151 13.72 -34.18 -3.21
N GLU A 152 13.54 -33.16 -4.04
CA GLU A 152 14.48 -32.84 -5.13
C GLU A 152 15.31 -31.59 -4.85
N GLY A 153 15.11 -30.96 -3.68
CA GLY A 153 15.89 -29.79 -3.29
C GLY A 153 15.68 -28.57 -4.18
N ARG A 154 14.47 -28.41 -4.76
CA ARG A 154 14.18 -27.28 -5.66
C ARG A 154 14.15 -25.98 -4.87
N ASP A 155 14.87 -24.96 -5.35
CA ASP A 155 14.97 -23.67 -4.68
C ASP A 155 13.89 -22.70 -5.20
N PRO A 156 13.27 -21.86 -4.35
CA PRO A 156 12.22 -20.92 -4.76
C PRO A 156 12.75 -19.54 -5.18
N ASN A 157 13.97 -19.20 -4.76
CA ASN A 157 14.66 -17.94 -5.08
C ASN A 157 16.19 -18.11 -4.91
N PRO A 158 17.01 -17.15 -5.36
CA PRO A 158 18.48 -17.28 -5.33
C PRO A 158 19.16 -17.39 -3.95
N LEU A 159 18.45 -17.08 -2.86
CA LEU A 159 18.98 -17.06 -1.49
C LEU A 159 18.11 -17.85 -0.51
N PHE A 160 17.39 -18.84 -1.03
CA PHE A 160 16.77 -19.89 -0.22
C PHE A 160 17.17 -21.24 -0.82
N ALA A 161 17.97 -22.01 -0.09
CA ALA A 161 18.47 -23.31 -0.53
C ALA A 161 17.68 -24.44 0.15
N SER A 162 16.68 -25.02 -0.53
CA SER A 162 15.74 -25.99 0.05
C SER A 162 16.42 -27.24 0.61
N ALA A 163 17.30 -27.88 -0.18
CA ALA A 163 18.03 -29.07 0.27
C ALA A 163 18.96 -28.76 1.45
N TRP A 164 19.61 -27.60 1.42
CA TRP A 164 20.49 -27.17 2.50
C TRP A 164 19.69 -26.84 3.77
N TYR A 165 18.57 -26.14 3.64
CA TYR A 165 17.68 -25.81 4.74
C TYR A 165 17.19 -27.06 5.45
N LEU A 166 16.74 -28.09 4.72
CA LEU A 166 16.32 -29.36 5.33
C LEU A 166 17.48 -30.11 5.99
N LYS A 167 18.69 -30.02 5.44
CA LYS A 167 19.88 -30.63 6.03
C LYS A 167 20.28 -29.96 7.36
N GLU A 168 20.26 -28.64 7.43
CA GLU A 168 20.58 -27.90 8.66
C GLU A 168 19.44 -27.92 9.69
N ASN A 169 18.23 -28.29 9.26
CA ASN A 169 17.03 -28.37 10.08
C ASN A 169 16.40 -29.78 10.04
N PRO A 170 17.05 -30.80 10.67
CA PRO A 170 16.59 -32.18 10.60
C PRO A 170 15.19 -32.41 11.19
N ASP A 171 14.75 -31.55 12.10
CA ASP A 171 13.39 -31.55 12.66
C ASP A 171 12.33 -31.27 11.59
N VAL A 172 12.61 -30.34 10.68
CA VAL A 172 11.74 -29.99 9.54
C VAL A 172 11.71 -31.14 8.52
N ALA A 173 12.88 -31.72 8.24
CA ALA A 173 13.00 -32.86 7.34
C ALA A 173 12.26 -34.10 7.88
N ALA A 174 12.40 -34.39 9.18
CA ALA A 174 11.71 -35.51 9.83
C ALA A 174 10.19 -35.33 9.86
N ALA A 175 9.71 -34.09 9.96
CA ALA A 175 8.28 -33.76 9.89
C ALA A 175 7.72 -33.83 8.45
N GLY A 176 8.58 -33.94 7.43
CA GLY A 176 8.19 -33.93 6.03
C GLY A 176 7.57 -32.59 5.58
N GLU A 177 7.92 -31.50 6.25
CA GLU A 177 7.38 -30.17 5.93
C GLU A 177 8.06 -29.55 4.71
N ASN A 178 7.30 -28.79 3.92
CA ASN A 178 7.88 -28.01 2.84
C ASN A 178 8.82 -26.93 3.41
N PRO A 179 10.07 -26.82 2.93
CA PRO A 179 11.10 -26.02 3.60
C PRO A 179 10.76 -24.52 3.62
N LEU A 180 10.25 -23.98 2.51
CA LEU A 180 9.87 -22.56 2.48
C LEU A 180 8.61 -22.30 3.31
N ALA A 181 7.66 -23.26 3.34
CA ALA A 181 6.45 -23.12 4.15
C ALA A 181 6.79 -23.13 5.64
N HIS A 182 7.72 -23.99 6.08
CA HIS A 182 8.25 -23.97 7.43
C HIS A 182 8.97 -22.66 7.73
N TYR A 183 9.84 -22.20 6.82
CA TYR A 183 10.57 -20.95 7.01
C TYR A 183 9.65 -19.76 7.24
N ILE A 184 8.64 -19.58 6.38
CA ILE A 184 7.66 -18.49 6.49
C ILE A 184 6.86 -18.56 7.79
N GLN A 185 6.49 -19.76 8.24
CA GLN A 185 5.63 -19.93 9.41
C GLN A 185 6.40 -19.88 10.74
N HIS A 186 7.64 -20.37 10.75
CA HIS A 186 8.42 -20.63 11.97
C HIS A 186 9.86 -20.14 11.84
N GLY A 187 10.54 -20.50 10.75
CA GLY A 187 11.98 -20.27 10.59
C GLY A 187 12.42 -18.82 10.73
N ILE A 188 11.61 -17.85 10.29
CA ILE A 188 11.87 -16.42 10.46
C ILE A 188 11.93 -16.05 11.96
N SER A 189 10.91 -16.46 12.73
CA SER A 189 10.83 -16.17 14.17
C SER A 189 11.89 -16.90 14.99
N GLU A 190 12.33 -18.06 14.50
CA GLU A 190 13.40 -18.88 15.08
C GLU A 190 14.78 -18.43 14.61
N LYS A 191 14.87 -17.39 13.78
CA LYS A 191 16.12 -16.86 13.19
C LYS A 191 16.94 -17.91 12.42
N ARG A 192 16.27 -18.91 11.81
CA ARG A 192 16.95 -19.91 11.00
C ARG A 192 17.54 -19.26 9.75
N ASP A 193 18.69 -19.75 9.31
CA ASP A 193 19.31 -19.30 8.07
C ASP A 193 18.64 -19.97 6.86
N PRO A 194 18.28 -19.22 5.79
CA PRO A 194 17.66 -19.79 4.60
C PRO A 194 18.68 -20.29 3.56
N HIS A 195 19.94 -19.87 3.65
CA HIS A 195 20.99 -20.18 2.68
C HIS A 195 22.38 -20.07 3.32
N PRO A 196 23.41 -20.84 2.88
CA PRO A 196 24.79 -20.73 3.38
C PRO A 196 25.47 -19.35 3.25
N LEU A 197 24.85 -18.44 2.51
CA LEU A 197 25.35 -17.08 2.24
C LEU A 197 24.50 -16.02 2.94
N PHE A 198 23.43 -16.43 3.64
CA PHE A 198 22.51 -15.55 4.31
C PHE A 198 22.50 -15.89 5.80
N ASP A 199 23.06 -15.00 6.61
CA ASP A 199 23.12 -15.11 8.07
C ASP A 199 22.03 -14.21 8.66
N THR A 200 20.92 -14.81 9.08
CA THR A 200 19.71 -14.12 9.51
C THR A 200 19.97 -13.26 10.74
N GLU A 201 20.69 -13.80 11.73
CA GLU A 201 20.97 -13.10 12.98
C GLU A 201 21.96 -11.95 12.77
N TRP A 202 23.03 -12.18 11.99
CA TRP A 202 23.95 -11.12 11.62
C TRP A 202 23.25 -10.03 10.81
N TYR A 203 22.43 -10.38 9.82
CA TYR A 203 21.73 -9.42 8.97
C TYR A 203 20.81 -8.51 9.77
N LEU A 204 20.05 -9.08 10.71
CA LEU A 204 19.21 -8.34 11.65
C LEU A 204 20.02 -7.40 12.56
N ASN A 205 21.19 -7.84 13.02
CA ASN A 205 22.07 -7.05 13.87
C ASN A 205 22.77 -5.91 13.12
N GLN A 206 23.06 -6.07 11.82
CA GLN A 206 23.72 -5.04 11.03
C GLN A 206 22.75 -3.99 10.50
N TYR A 207 21.54 -4.39 10.13
CA TYR A 207 20.57 -3.52 9.48
C TYR A 207 19.37 -3.31 10.39
N GLU A 208 19.50 -2.38 11.34
CA GLU A 208 18.42 -1.99 12.27
C GLU A 208 17.14 -1.58 11.51
N GLU A 209 17.27 -1.05 10.29
CA GLU A 209 16.13 -0.73 9.41
C GLU A 209 15.26 -1.94 9.04
N VAL A 210 15.80 -3.16 9.06
CA VAL A 210 15.04 -4.40 8.82
C VAL A 210 14.05 -4.60 9.95
N VAL A 211 14.52 -4.49 11.20
CA VAL A 211 13.71 -4.58 12.42
C VAL A 211 12.65 -3.48 12.44
N GLU A 212 13.01 -2.25 12.03
CA GLU A 212 12.07 -1.12 11.96
C GLU A 212 11.01 -1.28 10.85
N SER A 213 11.38 -1.88 9.72
CA SER A 213 10.48 -2.11 8.59
C SER A 213 9.45 -3.21 8.86
N GLY A 214 9.76 -4.13 9.78
CA GLY A 214 8.95 -5.32 10.06
C GLY A 214 8.93 -6.34 8.92
N LEU A 215 9.79 -6.17 7.90
CA LEU A 215 9.97 -7.13 6.83
C LEU A 215 10.79 -8.33 7.32
N ASP A 216 10.54 -9.48 6.72
CA ASP A 216 11.41 -10.64 6.85
C ASP A 216 12.84 -10.27 6.37
N PRO A 217 13.91 -10.72 7.07
CA PRO A 217 15.30 -10.48 6.67
C PRO A 217 15.60 -10.85 5.22
N LEU A 218 15.15 -12.03 4.78
CA LEU A 218 15.39 -12.50 3.42
C LEU A 218 14.60 -11.67 2.39
N GLU A 219 13.33 -11.38 2.65
CA GLU A 219 12.49 -10.48 1.86
C GLU A 219 13.12 -9.10 1.75
N HIS A 220 13.59 -8.52 2.87
CA HIS A 220 14.24 -7.22 2.86
C HIS A 220 15.46 -7.24 1.95
N TYR A 221 16.30 -8.27 2.03
CA TYR A 221 17.46 -8.38 1.16
C TYR A 221 17.08 -8.49 -0.32
N LEU A 222 16.16 -9.39 -0.66
CA LEU A 222 15.75 -9.67 -2.04
C LEU A 222 15.07 -8.46 -2.70
N THR A 223 14.37 -7.63 -1.92
CA THR A 223 13.59 -6.51 -2.46
C THR A 223 14.26 -5.14 -2.32
N VAL A 224 15.10 -4.93 -1.31
CA VAL A 224 15.67 -3.63 -0.94
C VAL A 224 17.18 -3.70 -0.69
N GLY A 225 17.63 -4.65 0.13
CA GLY A 225 18.99 -4.73 0.63
C GLY A 225 20.03 -4.89 -0.47
N ALA A 226 19.80 -5.79 -1.43
CA ALA A 226 20.72 -5.99 -2.54
C ALA A 226 20.94 -4.71 -3.37
N LEU A 227 19.87 -3.93 -3.62
CA LEU A 227 19.94 -2.66 -4.36
C LEU A 227 20.65 -1.55 -3.56
N LYS A 228 20.59 -1.60 -2.23
CA LYS A 228 21.31 -0.68 -1.35
C LYS A 228 22.77 -1.09 -1.09
N GLY A 229 23.21 -2.24 -1.60
CA GLY A 229 24.53 -2.79 -1.32
C GLY A 229 24.66 -3.41 0.07
N CYS A 230 23.55 -3.77 0.72
CA CYS A 230 23.57 -4.58 1.93
C CYS A 230 24.25 -5.93 1.66
N ARG A 231 24.94 -6.48 2.65
CA ARG A 231 25.55 -7.80 2.59
C ARG A 231 24.61 -8.80 3.25
N PRO A 232 24.47 -10.03 2.73
CA PRO A 232 23.61 -11.04 3.34
C PRO A 232 24.27 -11.76 4.54
N GLY A 233 25.57 -11.55 4.78
CA GLY A 233 26.31 -12.15 5.90
C GLY A 233 27.71 -11.55 6.08
N PRO A 234 28.41 -11.89 7.19
CA PRO A 234 29.70 -11.30 7.57
C PRO A 234 30.87 -11.64 6.63
N ALA A 235 30.80 -12.78 5.94
CA ALA A 235 31.82 -13.20 4.98
C ALA A 235 31.18 -14.02 3.85
N ILE A 236 31.47 -13.66 2.60
CA ILE A 236 31.41 -14.64 1.52
C ILE A 236 32.49 -15.67 1.88
N ARG A 237 32.12 -16.85 2.36
CA ARG A 237 33.04 -17.99 2.39
C ARG A 237 33.43 -18.24 0.93
N ALA A 238 34.55 -17.65 0.52
CA ALA A 238 35.17 -17.93 -0.77
C ALA A 238 35.62 -19.40 -0.75
N GLY A 239 34.69 -20.30 -1.11
CA GLY A 239 35.02 -21.64 -1.53
C GLY A 239 35.98 -21.53 -2.70
N ARG A 240 37.21 -22.01 -2.48
CA ARG A 240 38.32 -22.23 -3.43
C ARG A 240 38.07 -21.70 -4.84
N ARG A 241 38.81 -20.64 -5.22
CA ARG A 241 39.04 -20.27 -6.63
C ARG A 241 39.48 -21.54 -7.39
N THR A 242 38.60 -22.13 -8.17
CA THR A 242 39.04 -22.91 -9.33
C THR A 242 39.44 -21.89 -10.39
N SER A 243 40.68 -22.03 -10.82
CA SER A 243 41.38 -21.20 -11.79
C SER A 243 40.57 -20.99 -13.07
N ARG A 244 40.27 -19.73 -13.40
CA ARG A 244 39.82 -19.31 -14.73
C ARG A 244 41.07 -19.18 -15.62
N PRO A 245 41.12 -19.76 -16.84
CA PRO A 245 42.30 -19.69 -17.67
C PRO A 245 42.49 -18.29 -18.24
N GLU A 246 43.75 -17.86 -18.28
CA GLU A 246 44.24 -16.57 -18.75
C GLU A 246 43.84 -16.28 -20.20
N ARG A 247 43.38 -15.05 -20.47
CA ARG A 247 43.37 -14.49 -21.83
C ARG A 247 44.58 -13.58 -22.00
N LYS A 248 45.38 -13.86 -23.05
CA LYS A 248 46.50 -13.03 -23.51
C LYS A 248 46.03 -11.67 -24.03
N PRO A 249 46.89 -10.63 -23.97
CA PRO A 249 46.57 -9.30 -24.44
C PRO A 249 46.79 -9.19 -25.96
N GLU A 250 45.80 -8.65 -26.66
CA GLU A 250 45.95 -8.21 -28.05
C GLU A 250 45.96 -6.67 -28.12
N THR A 251 46.71 -6.22 -29.12
CA THR A 251 47.41 -4.96 -29.29
C THR A 251 46.57 -3.78 -29.78
N ASP A 252 47.03 -2.59 -29.42
CA ASP A 252 46.69 -1.28 -30.01
C ASP A 252 46.61 -1.29 -31.55
N VAL A 253 45.50 -0.80 -32.10
CA VAL A 253 45.46 -0.18 -33.43
C VAL A 253 44.50 1.02 -33.43
N ALA A 254 44.98 2.09 -34.06
CA ALA A 254 44.53 3.48 -34.05
C ALA A 254 43.11 3.77 -34.61
N ARG A 255 42.56 4.90 -34.13
CA ARG A 255 41.44 5.65 -34.74
C ARG A 255 41.85 6.30 -36.07
N PRO A 256 40.89 6.46 -37.00
CA PRO A 256 40.59 7.76 -37.59
C PRO A 256 39.07 8.02 -37.49
N GLY A 257 38.50 9.21 -37.58
CA GLY A 257 38.88 10.51 -38.12
C GLY A 257 37.54 11.23 -38.37
N ALA A 258 37.48 12.53 -38.12
CA ALA A 258 36.26 13.33 -38.10
C ALA A 258 35.55 13.45 -39.47
N GLY A 259 34.23 13.58 -39.44
CA GLY A 259 33.41 14.04 -40.56
C GLY A 259 32.05 14.54 -40.07
N ARG A 260 31.82 15.86 -40.16
CA ARG A 260 30.48 16.49 -40.15
C ARG A 260 29.77 16.21 -41.48
N PRO A 261 28.44 16.23 -41.50
CA PRO A 261 27.73 17.31 -42.19
C PRO A 261 26.57 17.84 -41.33
N GLU A 262 26.44 19.15 -41.15
CA GLU A 262 25.65 20.10 -41.97
C GLU A 262 24.12 19.97 -41.80
N THR A 263 23.56 21.16 -41.59
CA THR A 263 22.22 21.56 -41.15
C THR A 263 21.14 21.40 -42.23
N ILE A 264 19.93 21.01 -41.80
CA ILE A 264 18.67 21.32 -42.49
C ILE A 264 17.64 21.74 -41.43
N GLU A 265 17.17 22.99 -41.52
CA GLU A 265 15.96 23.57 -40.90
C GLU A 265 14.69 22.92 -41.51
N ALA A 266 13.46 22.94 -41.01
CA ALA A 266 12.72 23.77 -40.06
C ALA A 266 11.44 23.02 -39.63
N ASP A 267 10.82 23.51 -38.56
CA ASP A 267 9.38 23.52 -38.27
C ASP A 267 8.58 22.20 -38.25
N ASP A 268 8.52 21.60 -37.06
CA ASP A 268 7.27 20.97 -36.57
C ASP A 268 7.11 21.29 -35.07
N VAL A 269 6.60 22.48 -34.76
CA VAL A 269 6.13 22.81 -33.40
C VAL A 269 4.80 22.11 -33.21
N SER A 270 4.88 20.82 -32.93
CA SER A 270 3.81 20.07 -32.28
C SER A 270 3.54 20.75 -30.93
N PRO A 271 2.28 21.08 -30.57
CA PRO A 271 2.00 21.80 -29.33
C PRO A 271 2.58 21.00 -28.17
N ALA A 272 3.56 21.57 -27.46
CA ALA A 272 4.23 20.92 -26.34
C ALA A 272 3.16 20.41 -25.37
N THR A 273 3.02 19.09 -25.28
CA THR A 273 2.19 18.47 -24.27
C THR A 273 2.65 19.03 -22.91
N PRO A 274 1.78 19.65 -22.11
CA PRO A 274 2.19 20.26 -20.86
C PRO A 274 2.93 19.21 -20.03
N SER A 275 4.15 19.53 -19.60
CA SER A 275 4.91 18.62 -18.75
C SER A 275 4.09 18.31 -17.48
N PRO A 276 4.03 17.04 -17.05
CA PRO A 276 3.26 16.65 -15.87
C PRO A 276 3.63 17.48 -14.64
N LEU A 277 2.64 17.95 -13.88
CA LEU A 277 2.87 18.76 -12.70
C LEU A 277 3.56 17.92 -11.61
N ASP A 278 4.84 18.18 -11.33
CA ASP A 278 5.60 17.51 -10.26
C ASP A 278 5.47 18.26 -8.92
N VAL A 279 4.62 17.75 -8.03
CA VAL A 279 4.39 18.33 -6.70
C VAL A 279 5.65 18.46 -5.85
N ARG A 280 6.71 17.69 -6.11
CA ARG A 280 7.96 17.77 -5.32
C ARG A 280 8.66 19.12 -5.50
N GLN A 281 8.49 19.76 -6.65
CA GLN A 281 9.02 21.11 -6.93
C GLN A 281 8.30 22.19 -6.11
N TRP A 282 7.07 21.93 -5.68
CA TRP A 282 6.25 22.83 -4.86
C TRP A 282 6.55 22.70 -3.35
N ARG A 283 7.44 21.78 -2.97
CA ARG A 283 7.85 21.62 -1.58
C ARG A 283 8.64 22.83 -1.10
N MET A 284 8.42 23.24 0.14
CA MET A 284 9.25 24.19 0.87
C MET A 284 9.71 23.60 2.21
N SER A 285 10.81 24.13 2.76
CA SER A 285 11.31 23.73 4.07
C SER A 285 10.83 24.72 5.11
N LEU A 286 10.19 24.22 6.17
CA LEU A 286 9.93 25.02 7.35
C LEU A 286 11.17 24.93 8.25
N GLY A 287 11.79 26.08 8.52
CA GLY A 287 12.99 26.15 9.36
C GLY A 287 12.70 25.84 10.83
N ASP A 288 13.73 25.54 11.60
CA ASP A 288 13.56 25.09 12.98
C ASP A 288 13.15 26.16 14.00
N ARG A 289 13.26 27.44 13.64
CA ARG A 289 12.97 28.58 14.52
C ARG A 289 11.58 29.13 14.22
N LEU A 290 10.84 29.43 15.28
CA LEU A 290 9.58 30.17 15.23
C LEU A 290 9.85 31.53 14.59
N LEU A 291 9.37 31.74 13.37
CA LEU A 291 9.35 33.09 12.82
C LEU A 291 8.32 33.93 13.59
N PRO A 292 8.59 35.22 13.85
CA PRO A 292 7.56 36.12 14.34
C PRO A 292 6.42 36.16 13.32
N PRO A 293 5.14 36.10 13.75
CA PRO A 293 4.02 36.15 12.83
C PRO A 293 4.07 37.45 12.05
N SER A 294 3.97 37.37 10.72
CA SER A 294 3.91 38.57 9.87
C SER A 294 2.52 39.20 9.87
N ARG A 295 1.48 38.45 10.27
CA ARG A 295 0.10 38.93 10.47
C ARG A 295 -0.72 38.03 11.39
N SER A 296 -1.88 38.50 11.82
CA SER A 296 -2.89 37.64 12.43
C SER A 296 -3.44 36.65 11.39
N VAL A 297 -3.72 35.44 11.86
CA VAL A 297 -4.39 34.40 11.07
C VAL A 297 -5.90 34.58 11.26
N GLY A 298 -6.66 34.45 10.18
CA GLY A 298 -8.12 34.40 10.21
C GLY A 298 -8.67 33.14 10.91
N PRO A 299 -9.99 32.91 10.82
CA PRO A 299 -10.67 31.84 11.55
C PRO A 299 -10.10 30.45 11.25
N ILE A 300 -10.00 29.61 12.28
CA ILE A 300 -9.50 28.23 12.17
C ILE A 300 -10.66 27.23 12.15
N GLY A 301 -10.70 26.35 11.16
CA GLY A 301 -11.70 25.29 11.03
C GLY A 301 -11.10 23.90 11.25
N VAL A 302 -11.72 23.07 12.09
CA VAL A 302 -11.28 21.68 12.31
C VAL A 302 -12.33 20.71 11.79
N PHE A 303 -11.96 19.92 10.79
CA PHE A 303 -12.85 18.98 10.11
C PHE A 303 -12.50 17.54 10.50
N VAL A 304 -13.39 16.90 11.24
CA VAL A 304 -13.21 15.55 11.76
C VAL A 304 -14.17 14.59 11.07
N HIS A 305 -13.67 13.46 10.58
CA HIS A 305 -14.52 12.34 10.19
C HIS A 305 -14.51 11.26 11.28
N LEU A 306 -15.69 10.94 11.83
CA LEU A 306 -15.89 9.92 12.86
C LEU A 306 -16.92 8.88 12.40
N PHE A 307 -16.41 7.80 11.77
CA PHE A 307 -17.23 6.62 11.51
C PHE A 307 -17.50 5.83 12.80
N TYR A 308 -16.53 5.76 13.72
CA TYR A 308 -16.65 5.12 15.03
C TYR A 308 -16.71 6.18 16.13
N ASP A 309 -17.78 6.18 16.92
CA ASP A 309 -18.08 7.18 17.94
C ASP A 309 -17.32 6.97 19.26
N ASP A 310 -16.78 5.77 19.50
CA ASP A 310 -15.87 5.45 20.62
C ASP A 310 -14.55 6.23 20.57
N LEU A 311 -14.15 6.72 19.39
CA LEU A 311 -12.96 7.58 19.23
C LEU A 311 -13.22 9.06 19.54
N ALA A 312 -14.47 9.48 19.71
CA ALA A 312 -14.81 10.89 19.91
C ALA A 312 -14.11 11.52 21.13
N PRO A 313 -14.01 10.85 22.32
CA PRO A 313 -13.30 11.41 23.46
C PRO A 313 -11.81 11.63 23.21
N GLU A 314 -11.11 10.67 22.57
CA GLU A 314 -9.68 10.76 22.26
C GLU A 314 -9.40 11.94 21.31
N ILE A 315 -10.22 12.10 20.28
CA ILE A 315 -10.07 13.21 19.34
C ILE A 315 -10.39 14.54 20.00
N ALA A 316 -11.49 14.65 20.75
CA ALA A 316 -11.85 15.87 21.47
C ALA A 316 -10.74 16.34 22.42
N ALA A 317 -10.14 15.41 23.18
CA ALA A 317 -9.00 15.69 24.05
C ALA A 317 -7.78 16.19 23.26
N SER A 318 -7.49 15.59 22.10
CA SER A 318 -6.36 15.98 21.25
C SER A 318 -6.51 17.40 20.69
N LEU A 319 -7.75 17.86 20.42
CA LEU A 319 -8.00 19.20 19.91
C LEU A 319 -7.74 20.31 20.94
N LEU A 320 -7.71 20.00 22.24
CA LEU A 320 -7.35 20.97 23.29
C LEU A 320 -5.90 21.46 23.17
N ALA A 321 -5.07 20.79 22.36
CA ALA A 321 -3.74 21.27 22.03
C ALA A 321 -3.73 22.49 21.09
N ILE A 322 -4.88 22.94 20.56
CA ILE A 322 -4.96 24.14 19.71
C ILE A 322 -5.16 25.37 20.60
N PRO A 323 -4.16 26.28 20.73
CA PRO A 323 -4.24 27.43 21.65
C PRO A 323 -4.86 28.67 20.98
N PHE A 324 -5.78 28.47 20.05
CA PHE A 324 -6.46 29.52 19.29
C PHE A 324 -7.95 29.23 19.25
N ASP A 325 -8.77 30.21 18.90
CA ASP A 325 -10.18 29.96 18.64
C ASP A 325 -10.36 29.16 17.34
N PHE A 326 -11.16 28.10 17.41
CA PHE A 326 -11.50 27.28 16.25
C PHE A 326 -12.95 26.77 16.31
N GLN A 327 -13.54 26.56 15.14
CA GLN A 327 -14.81 25.87 15.01
C GLN A 327 -14.58 24.41 14.58
N VAL A 328 -15.22 23.48 15.29
CA VAL A 328 -15.16 22.05 14.95
C VAL A 328 -16.37 21.65 14.10
N TYR A 329 -16.11 20.90 13.05
CA TYR A 329 -17.08 20.26 12.18
C TYR A 329 -16.84 18.74 12.20
N VAL A 330 -17.89 17.96 12.45
CA VAL A 330 -17.77 16.51 12.53
C VAL A 330 -18.75 15.84 11.56
N SER A 331 -18.24 14.93 10.72
CA SER A 331 -19.08 14.04 9.93
C SER A 331 -19.19 12.67 10.59
N THR A 332 -20.39 12.10 10.56
CA THR A 332 -20.66 10.70 10.94
C THR A 332 -21.75 10.12 10.06
N ASN A 333 -22.10 8.84 10.21
CA ASN A 333 -23.07 8.16 9.34
C ASN A 333 -24.39 7.78 10.01
N ASN A 334 -24.58 8.13 11.28
CA ASN A 334 -25.73 7.69 12.06
C ASN A 334 -26.16 8.76 13.07
N SER A 335 -27.46 9.04 13.15
CA SER A 335 -28.03 10.03 14.08
C SER A 335 -27.85 9.69 15.56
N ARG A 336 -27.79 8.39 15.92
CA ARG A 336 -27.46 7.96 17.29
C ARG A 336 -26.01 8.29 17.64
N LYS A 337 -25.08 8.05 16.70
CA LYS A 337 -23.66 8.39 16.87
C LYS A 337 -23.46 9.90 17.02
N LYS A 338 -24.25 10.71 16.29
CA LYS A 338 -24.22 12.17 16.42
C LYS A 338 -24.37 12.62 17.87
N ALA A 339 -25.38 12.12 18.58
CA ALA A 339 -25.60 12.48 19.99
C ALA A 339 -24.41 12.07 20.89
N THR A 340 -23.86 10.86 20.70
CA THR A 340 -22.67 10.39 21.42
C THR A 340 -21.47 11.31 21.20
N ILE A 341 -21.23 11.69 19.93
CA ILE A 341 -20.13 12.57 19.53
C ILE A 341 -20.30 13.96 20.14
N GLU A 342 -21.49 14.56 20.02
CA GLU A 342 -21.78 15.88 20.60
C GLU A 342 -21.54 15.89 22.11
N ALA A 343 -22.02 14.86 22.83
CA ALA A 343 -21.78 14.71 24.25
C ALA A 343 -20.29 14.55 24.60
N ALA A 344 -19.53 13.76 23.82
CA ALA A 344 -18.10 13.56 24.06
C ALA A 344 -17.28 14.85 23.87
N PHE A 345 -17.60 15.65 22.87
CA PHE A 345 -16.95 16.94 22.63
C PHE A 345 -17.37 18.00 23.67
N ALA A 346 -18.65 18.02 24.05
CA ALA A 346 -19.15 18.93 25.08
C ALA A 346 -18.46 18.74 26.44
N ARG A 347 -18.11 17.49 26.81
CA ARG A 347 -17.30 17.19 28.01
C ARG A 347 -15.91 17.85 28.01
N HIS A 348 -15.40 18.20 26.84
CA HIS A 348 -14.12 18.90 26.66
C HIS A 348 -14.33 20.41 26.40
N GLY A 349 -15.54 20.94 26.61
CA GLY A 349 -15.87 22.35 26.36
C GLY A 349 -16.00 22.71 24.87
N LEU A 350 -15.99 21.73 23.97
CA LEU A 350 -16.08 21.96 22.52
C LEU A 350 -17.54 21.85 22.04
N LYS A 351 -17.92 22.70 21.10
CA LYS A 351 -19.26 22.74 20.48
C LYS A 351 -19.17 22.39 18.99
N PRO A 352 -19.15 21.09 18.62
CA PRO A 352 -19.00 20.68 17.24
C PRO A 352 -20.29 20.88 16.44
N VAL A 353 -20.16 21.26 15.18
CA VAL A 353 -21.26 21.16 14.19
C VAL A 353 -21.22 19.76 13.59
N VAL A 354 -22.17 18.89 13.98
CA VAL A 354 -22.19 17.49 13.54
C VAL A 354 -23.18 17.26 12.40
N LYS A 355 -22.69 16.79 11.26
CA LYS A 355 -23.49 16.41 10.09
C LYS A 355 -23.52 14.89 9.92
N VAL A 356 -24.72 14.33 9.80
CA VAL A 356 -24.94 12.91 9.47
C VAL A 356 -24.98 12.77 7.95
N MET A 357 -24.09 11.95 7.39
CA MET A 357 -23.89 11.81 5.96
C MET A 357 -23.90 10.34 5.55
N ARG A 358 -24.09 10.08 4.25
CA ARG A 358 -24.02 8.71 3.72
C ARG A 358 -22.61 8.17 3.91
N ASN A 359 -22.48 6.89 4.26
CA ASN A 359 -21.19 6.22 4.33
C ASN A 359 -20.66 5.89 2.93
N ARG A 360 -20.27 6.93 2.18
CA ARG A 360 -19.71 6.84 0.81
C ARG A 360 -18.48 7.72 0.73
N GLY A 361 -17.46 7.26 0.01
CA GLY A 361 -16.17 7.97 -0.11
C GLY A 361 -15.46 8.19 1.24
N TRP A 362 -15.84 7.42 2.26
CA TRP A 362 -15.30 7.36 3.62
C TRP A 362 -15.06 8.74 4.23
N ASP A 363 -13.82 9.13 4.48
CA ASP A 363 -13.49 10.43 5.07
C ASP A 363 -13.28 11.54 4.02
N ILE A 364 -13.18 11.19 2.74
CA ILE A 364 -12.92 12.14 1.64
C ILE A 364 -14.22 12.79 1.18
N ALA A 365 -15.25 12.04 0.83
CA ALA A 365 -16.49 12.64 0.31
C ALA A 365 -17.23 13.52 1.34
N PRO A 366 -17.40 13.10 2.61
CA PRO A 366 -17.95 13.97 3.65
C PRO A 366 -17.14 15.25 3.85
N PHE A 367 -15.82 15.20 3.66
CA PHE A 367 -14.94 16.35 3.75
C PHE A 367 -15.11 17.30 2.55
N VAL A 368 -14.96 16.79 1.32
CA VAL A 368 -14.95 17.65 0.12
C VAL A 368 -16.33 18.06 -0.37
N LEU A 369 -17.38 17.26 -0.09
CA LEU A 369 -18.76 17.56 -0.48
C LEU A 369 -19.58 18.08 0.70
N GLY A 370 -19.50 17.37 1.82
CA GLY A 370 -20.35 17.64 2.98
C GLY A 370 -19.97 18.90 3.76
N PHE A 371 -18.71 19.34 3.63
CA PHE A 371 -18.16 20.50 4.33
C PHE A 371 -17.52 21.55 3.40
N ALA A 372 -17.77 21.50 2.09
CA ALA A 372 -17.16 22.45 1.14
C ALA A 372 -17.38 23.92 1.55
N GLU A 373 -18.63 24.28 1.87
CA GLU A 373 -18.98 25.63 2.29
C GLU A 373 -18.37 26.02 3.63
N GLU A 374 -18.34 25.09 4.59
CA GLU A 374 -17.69 25.33 5.87
C GLU A 374 -16.18 25.51 5.74
N ILE A 375 -15.51 24.76 4.87
CA ILE A 375 -14.08 24.91 4.61
C ILE A 375 -13.77 26.33 4.11
N ARG A 376 -14.61 26.88 3.22
CA ARG A 376 -14.44 28.24 2.66
C ARG A 376 -14.57 29.36 3.69
N LYS A 377 -15.22 29.13 4.84
CA LYS A 377 -15.40 30.14 5.91
C LYS A 377 -14.14 30.37 6.75
N HIS A 378 -13.13 29.53 6.61
CA HIS A 378 -11.94 29.54 7.46
C HIS A 378 -10.70 29.86 6.62
N GLU A 379 -9.72 30.51 7.22
CA GLU A 379 -8.45 30.77 6.53
C GLU A 379 -7.54 29.54 6.61
N ILE A 380 -7.40 28.99 7.81
CA ILE A 380 -6.61 27.78 8.09
C ILE A 380 -7.54 26.69 8.57
N CYS A 381 -7.30 25.49 8.09
CA CYS A 381 -8.07 24.32 8.42
C CYS A 381 -7.17 23.17 8.86
N LEU A 382 -7.71 22.30 9.71
CA LEU A 382 -7.14 21.00 10.05
C LEU A 382 -8.12 19.90 9.64
N LYS A 383 -7.64 18.91 8.90
CA LYS A 383 -8.39 17.68 8.64
C LYS A 383 -7.92 16.56 9.56
N VAL A 384 -8.87 15.88 10.21
CA VAL A 384 -8.63 14.74 11.12
C VAL A 384 -9.56 13.58 10.76
N HIS A 385 -9.07 12.35 10.90
CA HIS A 385 -9.86 11.14 10.63
C HIS A 385 -9.77 10.13 11.79
N GLY A 386 -10.92 9.69 12.32
CA GLY A 386 -11.02 8.63 13.32
C GLY A 386 -10.78 7.22 12.76
N LYS A 387 -9.58 6.96 12.24
CA LYS A 387 -9.20 5.65 11.69
C LYS A 387 -9.10 4.60 12.81
N GLN A 388 -9.91 3.54 12.77
CA GLN A 388 -9.85 2.37 13.65
C GLN A 388 -9.53 1.11 12.83
N SER A 389 -8.79 0.15 13.39
CA SER A 389 -8.67 -1.20 12.83
C SER A 389 -9.25 -2.21 13.83
N ARG A 390 -10.19 -3.06 13.41
CA ARG A 390 -10.99 -3.93 14.30
C ARG A 390 -10.58 -5.41 14.34
N LEU A 391 -9.59 -5.86 13.55
CA LEU A 391 -9.12 -7.25 13.55
C LEU A 391 -7.59 -7.30 13.47
N GLY A 392 -6.93 -7.86 14.50
CA GLY A 392 -5.49 -8.17 14.56
C GLY A 392 -4.50 -6.98 14.59
N ALA A 393 -4.90 -5.83 14.07
CA ALA A 393 -4.09 -4.62 13.97
C ALA A 393 -4.40 -3.58 15.07
N GLU A 394 -4.84 -4.01 16.26
CA GLU A 394 -4.86 -3.15 17.44
C GLU A 394 -3.48 -2.54 17.74
N LYS A 395 -2.40 -3.25 17.38
CA LYS A 395 -1.03 -2.76 17.54
C LYS A 395 -0.57 -1.78 16.45
N ILE A 396 -1.11 -1.79 15.22
CA ILE A 396 -0.60 -0.95 14.12
C ILE A 396 -1.56 0.19 13.80
N GLY A 397 -2.87 -0.06 13.65
CA GLY A 397 -3.85 0.97 13.28
C GLY A 397 -4.07 2.01 14.39
N GLY A 398 -4.13 1.58 15.64
CA GLY A 398 -4.20 2.47 16.80
C GLY A 398 -2.91 3.28 17.00
N ARG A 399 -1.74 2.65 16.86
CA ARG A 399 -0.44 3.35 16.91
C ARG A 399 -0.29 4.35 15.76
N TRP A 400 -0.77 4.02 14.56
CA TRP A 400 -0.75 4.91 13.40
C TRP A 400 -1.61 6.15 13.59
N ARG A 401 -2.85 6.00 14.06
CA ARG A 401 -3.71 7.15 14.40
C ARG A 401 -3.06 8.02 15.46
N LYS A 402 -2.57 7.42 16.55
CA LYS A 402 -1.90 8.15 17.64
C LYS A 402 -0.65 8.87 17.15
N HIS A 403 0.13 8.27 16.26
CA HIS A 403 1.27 8.92 15.62
C HIS A 403 0.86 10.15 14.80
N LEU A 404 -0.18 10.03 13.96
CA LEU A 404 -0.68 11.16 13.17
C LEU A 404 -1.23 12.29 14.05
N LEU A 405 -2.05 11.95 15.06
CA LEU A 405 -2.61 12.92 15.99
C LEU A 405 -1.51 13.61 16.81
N SER A 406 -0.60 12.85 17.42
CA SER A 406 0.53 13.43 18.19
C SER A 406 1.46 14.28 17.33
N GLY A 407 1.66 13.95 16.06
CA GLY A 407 2.47 14.77 15.18
C GLY A 407 1.79 16.10 14.81
N LEU A 408 0.48 16.07 14.50
CA LEU A 408 -0.29 17.24 14.05
C LEU A 408 -0.81 18.12 15.21
N LEU A 409 -1.09 17.52 16.37
CA LEU A 409 -1.76 18.09 17.54
C LEU A 409 -1.02 17.81 18.85
N GLY A 410 0.25 17.39 18.82
CA GLY A 410 0.92 16.86 20.01
C GLY A 410 1.02 17.77 21.22
N ASN A 411 1.15 19.09 21.01
CA ASN A 411 1.14 20.08 22.09
C ASN A 411 0.87 21.51 21.55
N PRO A 412 0.47 22.45 22.42
CA PRO A 412 0.19 23.85 22.05
C PRO A 412 1.33 24.57 21.36
N ARG A 413 2.59 24.27 21.70
CA ARG A 413 3.76 24.90 21.08
C ARG A 413 3.92 24.48 19.62
N ASN A 414 3.75 23.19 19.33
CA ASN A 414 3.83 22.66 17.97
C ASN A 414 2.70 23.21 17.11
N VAL A 415 1.47 23.23 17.63
CA VAL A 415 0.32 23.81 16.91
C VAL A 415 0.52 25.31 16.65
N SER A 416 1.00 26.06 17.64
CA SER A 416 1.35 27.48 17.49
C SER A 416 2.35 27.71 16.38
N TYR A 417 3.37 26.87 16.27
CA TYR A 417 4.34 26.97 15.19
C TYR A 417 3.69 26.71 13.81
N VAL A 418 2.80 25.72 13.68
CA VAL A 418 2.13 25.43 12.40
C VAL A 418 1.28 26.63 11.95
N VAL A 419 0.44 27.15 12.85
CA VAL A 419 -0.39 28.32 12.58
C VAL A 419 0.46 29.55 12.24
N ARG A 420 1.56 29.78 12.97
CA ARG A 420 2.51 30.85 12.66
C ARG A 420 3.26 30.65 11.34
N ALA A 421 3.53 29.41 10.94
CA ALA A 421 4.15 29.12 9.65
C ALA A 421 3.25 29.55 8.49
N PHE A 422 1.94 29.31 8.58
CA PHE A 422 0.95 29.80 7.61
C PHE A 422 0.80 31.33 7.62
N SER A 423 0.89 31.97 8.79
CA SER A 423 0.94 33.45 8.89
C SER A 423 2.17 33.99 8.15
N SER A 424 3.35 33.44 8.47
CA SER A 424 4.64 33.94 7.97
C SER A 424 4.89 33.63 6.49
N HIS A 425 4.27 32.59 5.95
CA HIS A 425 4.43 32.17 4.56
C HIS A 425 3.06 32.18 3.85
N PRO A 426 2.67 33.28 3.19
CA PRO A 426 1.41 33.36 2.46
C PRO A 426 1.23 32.27 1.40
N GLN A 427 2.33 31.84 0.76
CA GLN A 427 2.34 30.76 -0.23
C GLN A 427 2.24 29.35 0.38
N LEU A 428 2.31 29.18 1.70
CA LEU A 428 2.12 27.88 2.33
C LEU A 428 0.64 27.49 2.29
N GLY A 429 0.35 26.40 1.59
CA GLY A 429 -0.99 25.84 1.42
C GLY A 429 -1.26 24.57 2.20
N ILE A 430 -0.29 23.67 2.32
CA ILE A 430 -0.45 22.40 3.06
C ILE A 430 0.76 22.12 3.95
N VAL A 431 0.48 21.67 5.18
CA VAL A 431 1.48 21.14 6.11
C VAL A 431 1.07 19.75 6.56
N MET A 432 1.95 18.77 6.35
CA MET A 432 1.67 17.37 6.65
C MET A 432 2.83 16.70 7.39
N LEU A 433 2.56 15.54 7.99
CA LEU A 433 3.62 14.69 8.52
C LEU A 433 4.38 14.03 7.37
N ARG A 434 5.64 13.68 7.62
CA ARG A 434 6.34 12.75 6.74
C ARG A 434 5.66 11.40 6.79
N HIS A 435 5.64 10.71 5.66
CA HIS A 435 5.26 9.31 5.63
C HIS A 435 6.07 8.55 6.69
N TRP A 436 5.39 7.70 7.45
CA TRP A 436 6.07 6.84 8.40
C TRP A 436 6.95 5.85 7.68
N HIS A 437 8.13 5.60 8.27
CA HIS A 437 9.17 4.81 7.64
C HIS A 437 8.72 3.37 7.34
N GLY A 438 7.78 2.83 8.14
CA GLY A 438 7.15 1.54 7.92
C GLY A 438 6.12 1.48 6.78
N VAL A 439 5.90 2.56 6.01
CA VAL A 439 5.08 2.53 4.79
C VAL A 439 5.97 2.27 3.56
N PRO A 440 5.83 1.12 2.87
CA PRO A 440 6.64 0.77 1.71
C PRO A 440 6.63 1.87 0.63
N ARG A 441 7.73 2.03 -0.11
CA ARG A 441 7.80 3.00 -1.23
C ARG A 441 6.73 2.75 -2.28
N ARG A 442 6.35 1.50 -2.53
CA ARG A 442 5.29 1.12 -3.48
C ARG A 442 3.91 1.62 -3.05
N SER A 443 3.59 1.61 -1.75
CA SER A 443 2.34 2.17 -1.21
C SER A 443 2.25 3.70 -1.30
N ARG A 444 3.39 4.37 -1.55
CA ARG A 444 3.50 5.82 -1.82
C ARG A 444 3.52 6.16 -3.31
N ALA A 445 3.60 5.18 -4.19
CA ALA A 445 3.50 5.39 -5.64
C ALA A 445 2.03 5.59 -6.06
N ILE A 446 1.84 6.12 -7.27
CA ILE A 446 0.52 6.28 -7.89
C ILE A 446 -0.14 4.90 -8.07
N GLY A 447 0.53 3.99 -8.75
CA GLY A 447 0.08 2.60 -8.95
C GLY A 447 -1.35 2.52 -9.49
N ALA A 448 -2.16 1.65 -8.89
CA ALA A 448 -3.57 1.46 -9.26
C ALA A 448 -4.43 2.73 -9.16
N ASN A 449 -3.98 3.74 -8.39
CA ASN A 449 -4.70 5.01 -8.23
C ASN A 449 -4.52 5.96 -9.43
N TYR A 450 -3.69 5.60 -10.41
CA TYR A 450 -3.47 6.42 -11.61
C TYR A 450 -4.77 6.78 -12.30
N LEU A 451 -5.60 5.79 -12.67
CA LEU A 451 -6.83 6.05 -13.42
C LEU A 451 -7.82 6.94 -12.64
N PRO A 452 -8.12 6.66 -11.35
CA PRO A 452 -8.92 7.58 -10.53
C PRO A 452 -8.34 8.99 -10.41
N MET A 453 -7.02 9.11 -10.17
CA MET A 453 -6.35 10.41 -10.09
C MET A 453 -6.47 11.16 -11.41
N GLN A 454 -6.08 10.52 -12.52
CA GLN A 454 -6.10 11.11 -13.86
C GLN A 454 -7.53 11.49 -14.29
N THR A 455 -8.55 10.70 -13.94
CA THR A 455 -9.96 11.01 -14.22
C THR A 455 -10.39 12.32 -13.57
N VAL A 456 -10.00 12.54 -12.31
CA VAL A 456 -10.33 13.74 -11.56
C VAL A 456 -9.49 14.93 -12.05
N LEU A 457 -8.19 14.74 -12.22
CA LEU A 457 -7.25 15.78 -12.63
C LEU A 457 -7.49 16.27 -14.07
N ALA A 458 -7.96 15.39 -14.96
CA ALA A 458 -8.34 15.75 -16.32
C ALA A 458 -9.45 16.81 -16.36
N ARG A 459 -10.36 16.83 -15.37
CA ARG A 459 -11.41 17.88 -15.25
C ARG A 459 -10.82 19.28 -14.99
N LEU A 460 -9.59 19.36 -14.50
CA LEU A 460 -8.83 20.62 -14.31
C LEU A 460 -7.83 20.91 -15.45
N GLY A 461 -7.87 20.13 -16.52
CA GLY A 461 -6.90 20.19 -17.61
C GLY A 461 -5.50 19.75 -17.17
N LEU A 462 -5.39 18.91 -16.15
CA LEU A 462 -4.11 18.39 -15.65
C LEU A 462 -3.88 16.95 -16.10
N SER A 463 -2.62 16.64 -16.37
CA SER A 463 -2.14 15.30 -16.69
C SER A 463 -0.98 14.93 -15.77
N ILE A 464 -0.94 13.66 -15.39
CA ILE A 464 0.13 13.03 -14.61
C ILE A 464 0.62 11.79 -15.35
N SER A 465 1.85 11.35 -15.07
CA SER A 465 2.36 10.08 -15.59
C SER A 465 2.08 8.92 -14.63
N PRO A 466 1.80 7.69 -15.10
CA PRO A 466 1.54 6.54 -14.22
C PRO A 466 2.69 6.19 -13.26
N ASP A 467 3.93 6.46 -13.68
CA ASP A 467 5.18 6.24 -12.96
C ASP A 467 5.67 7.47 -12.20
N GLN A 468 4.93 8.58 -12.25
CA GLN A 468 5.29 9.82 -11.58
C GLN A 468 5.37 9.62 -10.07
N SER A 469 6.46 10.10 -9.48
CA SER A 469 6.59 10.14 -8.02
C SER A 469 5.68 11.22 -7.46
N ILE A 470 4.88 10.85 -6.45
CA ILE A 470 3.97 11.76 -5.75
C ILE A 470 4.31 11.84 -4.27
N GLU A 471 3.80 12.88 -3.64
CA GLU A 471 3.77 13.08 -2.20
C GLU A 471 2.31 13.41 -1.83
N PHE A 472 1.84 12.95 -0.67
CA PHE A 472 0.48 13.21 -0.23
C PHE A 472 0.31 13.03 1.29
N PRO A 473 -0.70 13.66 1.91
CA PRO A 473 -0.94 13.50 3.34
C PRO A 473 -1.50 12.11 3.68
N SER A 474 -0.63 11.18 4.10
CA SER A 474 -1.07 9.82 4.46
C SER A 474 -2.05 9.80 5.62
N GLY A 475 -3.12 9.01 5.46
CA GLY A 475 -4.17 8.90 6.47
C GLY A 475 -5.16 10.06 6.42
N SER A 476 -5.07 10.90 5.38
CA SER A 476 -5.94 12.04 5.15
C SER A 476 -6.01 13.00 6.34
N MET A 477 -4.89 13.20 7.05
CA MET A 477 -4.77 14.15 8.16
C MET A 477 -3.66 15.16 7.90
N PHE A 478 -3.99 16.44 7.89
CA PHE A 478 -3.06 17.52 7.57
C PHE A 478 -3.67 18.89 7.90
N TRP A 479 -2.78 19.87 8.08
CA TRP A 479 -3.16 21.28 8.13
C TRP A 479 -3.12 21.87 6.72
N PHE A 480 -4.05 22.77 6.41
CA PHE A 480 -4.12 23.40 5.10
C PHE A 480 -4.72 24.80 5.16
N ARG A 481 -4.39 25.63 4.17
CA ARG A 481 -5.10 26.87 3.87
C ARG A 481 -6.31 26.52 3.00
N SER A 482 -7.50 27.03 3.33
CA SER A 482 -8.73 26.73 2.57
C SER A 482 -8.58 27.01 1.07
N ALA A 483 -7.98 28.15 0.71
CA ALA A 483 -7.71 28.55 -0.67
C ALA A 483 -6.81 27.55 -1.44
N ALA A 484 -5.94 26.79 -0.76
CA ALA A 484 -5.10 25.79 -1.41
C ALA A 484 -5.90 24.58 -1.93
N LEU A 485 -7.10 24.32 -1.38
CA LEU A 485 -7.98 23.26 -1.86
C LEU A 485 -9.12 23.78 -2.73
N ALA A 486 -9.16 25.08 -3.07
CA ALA A 486 -10.23 25.64 -3.91
C ALA A 486 -10.44 24.87 -5.24
N PRO A 487 -9.39 24.49 -6.01
CA PRO A 487 -9.59 23.72 -7.24
C PRO A 487 -10.28 22.36 -7.05
N LEU A 488 -10.12 21.75 -5.87
CA LEU A 488 -10.82 20.51 -5.52
C LEU A 488 -12.28 20.78 -5.16
N LEU A 489 -12.53 21.81 -4.37
CA LEU A 489 -13.89 22.17 -3.92
C LEU A 489 -14.75 22.72 -5.06
N ASP A 490 -14.14 23.28 -6.10
CA ASP A 490 -14.79 23.86 -7.27
C ASP A 490 -14.94 22.86 -8.43
N LEU A 491 -14.47 21.62 -8.25
CA LEU A 491 -14.45 20.59 -9.30
C LEU A 491 -15.86 20.10 -9.71
N GLY A 492 -16.90 20.45 -8.95
CA GLY A 492 -18.27 20.01 -9.19
C GLY A 492 -18.46 18.51 -8.94
N LEU A 493 -17.68 17.92 -8.04
CA LEU A 493 -17.89 16.53 -7.62
C LEU A 493 -19.25 16.38 -6.92
N THR A 494 -19.84 15.21 -7.09
CA THR A 494 -21.15 14.84 -6.54
C THR A 494 -21.05 13.53 -5.78
N TRP A 495 -22.08 13.21 -4.98
CA TRP A 495 -22.11 11.95 -4.25
C TRP A 495 -22.12 10.70 -5.15
N SER A 496 -22.53 10.83 -6.42
CA SER A 496 -22.52 9.72 -7.38
C SER A 496 -21.12 9.43 -7.94
N ASP A 497 -20.22 10.42 -7.97
CA ASP A 497 -18.81 10.17 -8.30
C ASP A 497 -18.16 9.18 -7.30
N PHE A 498 -18.71 9.08 -6.09
CA PHE A 498 -18.28 8.13 -5.05
C PHE A 498 -19.12 6.83 -5.03
N ASP A 499 -19.94 6.55 -6.04
CA ASP A 499 -20.78 5.34 -6.09
C ASP A 499 -19.99 4.03 -6.20
N SER A 500 -18.75 4.10 -6.67
CA SER A 500 -17.78 2.99 -6.65
C SER A 500 -17.22 2.72 -5.25
N CYS A 501 -17.34 3.67 -4.32
CA CYS A 501 -16.80 3.60 -2.96
C CYS A 501 -17.81 2.98 -1.98
N ARG A 502 -18.30 1.76 -2.28
CA ARG A 502 -19.32 1.08 -1.47
C ARG A 502 -18.76 0.27 -0.30
N SER A 503 -17.51 -0.16 -0.38
CA SER A 503 -16.83 -0.94 0.67
C SER A 503 -15.36 -0.56 0.78
N HIS A 504 -14.83 -0.49 2.01
CA HIS A 504 -13.45 -0.09 2.34
C HIS A 504 -12.34 -1.00 1.74
N ASN A 505 -12.72 -2.04 0.99
CA ASN A 505 -11.83 -3.06 0.45
C ASN A 505 -11.53 -2.88 -1.04
N VAL A 506 -12.08 -1.82 -1.66
CA VAL A 506 -11.82 -1.45 -3.07
C VAL A 506 -10.73 -0.38 -3.09
N ASP A 507 -9.51 -0.76 -3.49
CA ASP A 507 -8.45 0.20 -3.83
C ASP A 507 -8.71 0.80 -5.23
N ALA A 508 -8.01 1.85 -5.63
CA ALA A 508 -8.22 2.55 -6.90
C ALA A 508 -9.65 3.13 -7.06
N THR A 509 -10.19 3.70 -5.99
CA THR A 509 -11.44 4.46 -6.04
C THR A 509 -11.15 5.95 -6.20
N ILE A 510 -12.17 6.74 -6.59
CA ILE A 510 -12.06 8.21 -6.63
C ILE A 510 -11.66 8.78 -5.25
N ALA A 511 -12.10 8.17 -4.15
CA ALA A 511 -11.68 8.59 -2.80
C ALA A 511 -10.16 8.46 -2.60
N HIS A 512 -9.58 7.30 -2.96
CA HIS A 512 -8.14 7.09 -2.85
C HIS A 512 -7.33 7.94 -3.83
N GLY A 513 -7.85 8.16 -5.04
CA GLY A 513 -7.25 9.07 -6.02
C GLY A 513 -7.22 10.52 -5.50
N LEU A 514 -8.31 10.97 -4.89
CA LEU A 514 -8.39 12.30 -4.27
C LEU A 514 -7.44 12.46 -3.08
N GLU A 515 -7.35 11.48 -2.18
CA GLU A 515 -6.37 11.48 -1.08
C GLU A 515 -4.94 11.70 -1.60
N ARG A 516 -4.57 11.00 -2.68
CA ARG A 516 -3.24 11.07 -3.31
C ARG A 516 -3.02 12.35 -4.14
N SER A 517 -4.07 13.09 -4.44
CA SER A 517 -4.03 14.30 -5.28
C SER A 517 -4.03 15.61 -4.50
N MET A 518 -4.13 15.58 -3.16
CA MET A 518 -4.25 16.79 -2.33
C MET A 518 -3.17 17.84 -2.60
N LEU A 519 -1.92 17.41 -2.77
CA LEU A 519 -0.81 18.34 -3.08
C LEU A 519 -0.84 18.86 -4.52
N ILE A 520 -1.43 18.10 -5.44
CA ILE A 520 -1.60 18.53 -6.84
C ILE A 520 -2.62 19.67 -6.90
N PHE A 521 -3.72 19.59 -6.12
CA PHE A 521 -4.69 20.68 -6.02
C PHE A 521 -4.07 21.94 -5.40
N ALA A 522 -3.26 21.80 -4.35
CA ALA A 522 -2.53 22.93 -3.77
C ALA A 522 -1.59 23.59 -4.77
N ALA A 523 -0.81 22.80 -5.51
CA ALA A 523 0.07 23.31 -6.55
C ALA A 523 -0.70 23.99 -7.68
N LYS A 524 -1.84 23.42 -8.12
CA LYS A 524 -2.74 24.03 -9.12
C LYS A 524 -3.30 25.37 -8.64
N ALA A 525 -3.55 25.52 -7.34
CA ALA A 525 -3.97 26.77 -6.72
C ALA A 525 -2.80 27.77 -6.51
N GLY A 526 -1.57 27.44 -6.91
CA GLY A 526 -0.39 28.29 -6.73
C GLY A 526 0.22 28.23 -5.33
N TYR A 527 -0.14 27.23 -4.51
CA TYR A 527 0.37 27.08 -3.15
C TYR A 527 1.43 25.98 -3.03
N ARG A 528 2.38 26.24 -2.13
CA ARG A 528 3.46 25.33 -1.73
C ARG A 528 3.04 24.46 -0.57
N TRP A 529 3.78 23.38 -0.34
CA TRP A 529 3.54 22.48 0.80
C TRP A 529 4.82 22.21 1.57
N ALA A 530 4.69 21.78 2.83
CA ALA A 530 5.82 21.43 3.66
C ALA A 530 5.55 20.25 4.59
N TYR A 531 6.64 19.63 5.05
CA TYR A 531 6.58 18.70 6.16
C TYR A 531 6.68 19.42 7.50
N LEU A 532 6.08 18.82 8.53
CA LEU A 532 6.41 19.15 9.90
C LEU A 532 7.87 18.78 10.26
N PRO A 533 8.50 19.52 11.19
CA PRO A 533 9.85 19.21 11.67
C PRO A 533 9.97 17.77 12.19
N ARG A 534 10.98 17.03 11.73
CA ARG A 534 11.19 15.59 12.02
C ARG A 534 11.20 15.28 13.52
N ARG A 535 11.78 16.15 14.34
CA ARG A 535 11.92 15.98 15.80
C ARG A 535 10.60 15.86 16.55
N TRP A 536 9.50 16.34 16.00
CA TRP A 536 8.19 16.28 16.66
C TRP A 536 7.55 14.90 16.59
N ALA A 537 7.85 14.14 15.54
CA ALA A 537 7.42 12.74 15.41
C ALA A 537 8.15 11.80 16.38
N LEU A 538 9.38 12.16 16.81
CA LEU A 538 10.23 11.38 17.70
C LEU A 538 9.86 11.49 19.19
N GLY A 539 9.19 12.57 19.60
CA GLY A 539 8.80 12.79 21.00
C GLY A 539 7.84 11.72 21.53
N TRP A 540 6.92 11.25 20.69
CA TRP A 540 5.99 10.17 21.03
C TRP A 540 6.69 8.81 21.15
N ALA A 541 7.67 8.51 20.29
CA ALA A 541 8.45 7.27 20.34
C ALA A 541 9.32 7.18 21.61
N ARG A 542 9.81 8.33 22.13
CA ARG A 542 10.53 8.40 23.40
C ARG A 542 9.62 8.26 24.62
N GLN A 543 8.41 8.82 24.59
CA GLN A 543 7.44 8.70 25.70
C GLN A 543 6.86 7.28 25.88
N GLN A 544 6.98 6.40 24.88
CA GLN A 544 6.61 4.98 24.96
C GLN A 544 7.71 4.12 25.61
N ARG A 545 8.96 4.61 25.67
CA ARG A 545 10.02 3.98 26.45
C ARG A 545 9.85 4.48 27.87
N GLY A 546 9.41 3.60 28.78
CA GLY A 546 9.34 3.94 30.20
C GLY A 546 10.72 4.39 30.74
N PRO A 547 10.78 4.93 31.96
CA PRO A 547 11.99 5.52 32.54
C PRO A 547 13.17 4.53 32.74
N GLU A 548 13.03 3.24 32.41
CA GLU A 548 14.08 2.23 32.55
C GLU A 548 15.09 2.19 31.40
N ALA A 549 14.97 3.06 30.39
CA ALA A 549 15.91 3.12 29.26
C ALA A 549 16.47 4.52 29.02
N ALA A 550 16.92 5.18 30.10
CA ALA A 550 17.72 6.40 30.05
C ALA A 550 19.10 6.14 30.67
#